data_AF-A0A947HQM4-F1
#
_entry.id   AF-A0A947HQM4-F1
#
_cell.length_a   1.000
_cell.length_b   1.000
_cell.length_c   1.000
_cell.angle_alpha   90.00
_cell.angle_beta   90.00
_cell.angle_gamma   90.00
#
_symmetry.space_group_name_H-M   'P 1'
#
loop_
_entity.id
_entity.type
_entity.pdbx_description
1 polymer ?
#
loop_
_entity_poly.entity_id
_entity_poly.type
_entity_poly.pdbx_seq_one_letter_code
_entity_poly.pdbx_strand_id
1 'polypeptide(L)'
;MKKLSVAFRKGIAPQNWQMPGTGTMPTDLRGVADTFVDLQEARHEADYDTTKVYSRQEVLDLVLRCQRAIAAWHRVKGSPWAETYLVALLANRQLRS
;
A
#
# COMPACT_ATOMS: atom_id res chain seq x y z
N MET A 1 7.71 -4.82 4.11
CA MET A 1 6.77 -4.01 3.31
C MET A 1 5.40 -3.87 3.96
N LYS A 2 4.62 -4.95 4.22
CA LYS A 2 3.27 -4.90 4.84
C LYS A 2 3.14 -4.00 6.10
N LYS A 3 4.03 -4.15 7.09
CA LYS A 3 3.97 -3.38 8.35
C LYS A 3 4.00 -1.86 8.14
N LEU A 4 4.73 -1.40 7.13
CA LEU A 4 4.83 0.03 6.81
C LEU A 4 3.52 0.53 6.20
N SER A 5 2.99 -0.17 5.21
CA SER A 5 1.70 0.17 4.60
C SER A 5 0.54 0.12 5.60
N VAL A 6 0.59 -0.77 6.61
CA VAL A 6 -0.36 -0.76 7.74
C VAL A 6 -0.28 0.52 8.57
N ALA A 7 0.91 1.09 8.78
CA ALA A 7 1.06 2.37 9.49
C ALA A 7 0.46 3.53 8.68
N PHE A 8 0.78 3.60 7.39
CA PHE A 8 0.21 4.59 6.48
C PHE A 8 -1.30 4.45 6.32
N ARG A 9 -1.86 3.23 6.28
CA ARG A 9 -3.32 3.01 6.33
C ARG A 9 -3.97 3.66 7.55
N LYS A 10 -3.31 3.58 8.72
CA LYS A 10 -3.79 4.20 9.96
C LYS A 10 -3.58 5.73 9.97
N GLY A 11 -2.87 6.28 8.98
CA GLY A 11 -2.48 7.68 8.93
C GLY A 11 -1.33 8.03 9.88
N ILE A 12 -0.56 7.02 10.28
CA ILE A 12 0.57 7.16 11.19
C ILE A 12 1.85 7.07 10.36
N ALA A 13 2.62 8.14 10.35
CA ALA A 13 3.98 8.11 9.82
C ALA A 13 4.90 7.26 10.70
N PRO A 14 5.90 6.55 10.15
CA PRO A 14 6.89 5.84 10.94
C PRO A 14 7.58 6.77 11.94
N GLN A 15 7.55 6.37 13.22
CA GLN A 15 8.21 7.07 14.32
C GLN A 15 9.72 7.17 13.97
N ASN A 16 10.25 8.40 13.87
CA ASN A 16 11.62 8.80 13.47
C ASN A 16 11.76 9.42 12.08
N TRP A 17 10.70 9.53 11.26
CA TRP A 17 10.76 10.29 10.02
C TRP A 17 10.08 11.64 10.17
N GLN A 18 10.83 12.72 10.01
CA GLN A 18 10.27 14.07 9.88
C GLN A 18 9.47 14.12 8.58
N MET A 19 8.15 14.15 8.72
CA MET A 19 7.26 14.29 7.57
C MET A 19 7.52 15.65 6.92
N PRO A 20 7.88 15.70 5.63
CA PRO A 20 7.96 16.96 4.93
C PRO A 20 6.54 17.51 4.78
N GLY A 21 6.16 18.47 5.62
CA GLY A 21 4.91 19.21 5.50
C GLY A 21 3.94 19.02 6.67
N THR A 22 3.32 20.13 7.07
CA THR A 22 2.33 20.25 8.15
C THR A 22 0.90 19.84 7.74
N GLY A 23 0.75 19.08 6.65
CA GLY A 23 -0.55 18.73 6.07
C GLY A 23 -1.10 17.37 6.51
N THR A 24 -2.42 17.20 6.45
CA THR A 24 -3.06 15.89 6.62
C THR A 24 -2.71 14.95 5.46
N MET A 25 -2.47 13.67 5.77
CA MET A 25 -2.18 12.67 4.75
C MET A 25 -3.37 12.51 3.78
N PRO A 26 -3.15 12.56 2.45
CA PRO A 26 -4.22 12.42 1.47
C PRO A 26 -5.01 11.11 1.63
N THR A 27 -6.34 11.17 1.56
CA THR A 27 -7.21 9.98 1.62
C THR A 27 -6.88 8.96 0.52
N ASP A 28 -6.55 9.44 -0.68
CA ASP A 28 -6.10 8.60 -1.79
C ASP A 28 -4.84 7.81 -1.43
N LEU A 29 -3.87 8.42 -0.73
CA LEU A 29 -2.66 7.72 -0.30
C LEU A 29 -2.97 6.66 0.76
N ARG A 30 -3.92 6.94 1.66
CA ARG A 30 -4.41 5.95 2.62
C ARG A 30 -5.01 4.74 1.90
N GLY A 31 -5.83 4.98 0.89
CA GLY A 31 -6.45 3.93 0.06
C GLY A 31 -5.43 3.13 -0.74
N VAL A 32 -4.37 3.77 -1.25
CA VAL A 32 -3.23 3.08 -1.89
C VAL A 32 -2.54 2.15 -0.89
N ALA A 33 -2.23 2.64 0.31
CA ALA A 33 -1.57 1.83 1.33
C ALA A 33 -2.43 0.65 1.80
N ASP A 34 -3.74 0.85 1.95
CA ASP A 34 -4.71 -0.20 2.29
C ASP A 34 -4.79 -1.27 1.20
N THR A 35 -5.04 -0.86 -0.05
CA THR A 35 -5.11 -1.78 -1.20
C THR A 35 -3.81 -2.56 -1.38
N PHE A 36 -2.66 -1.93 -1.14
CA PHE A 36 -1.37 -2.63 -1.20
C PHE A 36 -1.26 -3.75 -0.15
N VAL A 37 -1.76 -3.54 1.07
CA VAL A 37 -1.77 -4.59 2.11
C VAL A 37 -2.69 -5.73 1.67
N ASP A 38 -3.91 -5.43 1.27
CA ASP A 38 -4.90 -6.44 0.85
C ASP A 38 -4.38 -7.30 -0.32
N LEU A 39 -3.77 -6.68 -1.33
CA LEU A 39 -3.22 -7.40 -2.47
C LEU A 39 -2.00 -8.25 -2.09
N GLN A 40 -1.19 -7.83 -1.12
CA GLN A 40 -0.09 -8.65 -0.61
C GLN A 40 -0.60 -9.88 0.13
N GLU A 41 -1.69 -9.76 0.90
CA GLU A 41 -2.34 -10.90 1.55
C GLU A 41 -2.97 -11.84 0.52
N ALA A 42 -3.73 -11.30 -0.43
CA ALA A 42 -4.35 -12.09 -1.48
C ALA A 42 -3.30 -12.87 -2.30
N ARG A 43 -2.14 -12.26 -2.57
CA ARG A 43 -1.00 -12.93 -3.20
C ARG A 43 -0.41 -14.01 -2.31
N HIS A 44 -0.20 -13.72 -1.03
CA HIS A 44 0.33 -14.71 -0.10
C HIS A 44 -0.58 -15.93 0.02
N GLU A 45 -1.89 -15.73 0.12
CA GLU A 45 -2.86 -16.83 0.11
C GLU A 45 -2.82 -17.59 -1.23
N ALA A 46 -2.80 -16.90 -2.36
CA ALA A 46 -2.75 -17.56 -3.67
C ALA A 46 -1.47 -18.40 -3.88
N ASP A 47 -0.33 -17.93 -3.34
CA ASP A 47 0.96 -18.60 -3.49
C ASP A 47 1.13 -19.78 -2.51
N TYR A 48 0.52 -19.72 -1.31
CA TYR A 48 0.81 -20.67 -0.22
C TYR A 48 -0.39 -21.51 0.24
N ASP A 49 -1.62 -21.09 -0.01
CA ASP A 49 -2.83 -21.86 0.31
C ASP A 49 -3.36 -22.59 -0.93
N THR A 50 -2.94 -23.83 -1.10
CA THR A 50 -3.35 -24.70 -2.21
C THR A 50 -4.80 -25.18 -2.11
N THR A 51 -5.46 -24.96 -0.98
CA THR A 51 -6.87 -25.34 -0.78
C THR A 51 -7.84 -24.24 -1.19
N LYS A 52 -7.32 -23.01 -1.40
CA LYS A 52 -8.14 -21.87 -1.76
C LYS A 52 -8.52 -21.91 -3.24
N VAL A 53 -9.83 -21.87 -3.48
CA VAL A 53 -10.40 -21.74 -4.83
C VAL A 53 -10.94 -20.34 -4.98
N TYR A 54 -10.46 -19.61 -5.99
CA TYR A 54 -10.95 -18.28 -6.32
C TYR A 54 -11.99 -18.36 -7.42
N SER A 55 -13.13 -17.71 -7.21
CA SER A 55 -14.09 -17.44 -8.27
C SER A 55 -13.55 -16.38 -9.22
N ARG A 56 -14.06 -16.38 -10.47
CA ARG A 56 -13.74 -15.33 -11.45
C ARG A 56 -14.07 -13.94 -10.93
N GLN A 57 -15.18 -13.79 -10.19
CA GLN A 57 -15.59 -12.49 -9.66
C GLN A 57 -14.60 -11.96 -8.62
N GLU A 58 -14.13 -12.81 -7.70
CA GLU A 58 -13.15 -12.42 -6.69
C GLU A 58 -11.84 -11.94 -7.31
N VAL A 59 -11.35 -12.65 -8.34
CA VAL A 59 -10.15 -12.24 -9.07
C VAL A 59 -10.36 -10.90 -9.78
N LEU A 60 -11.50 -10.71 -10.45
CA LEU A 60 -11.82 -9.44 -11.11
C LEU A 60 -11.90 -8.28 -10.11
N ASP A 61 -12.46 -8.51 -8.93
CA ASP A 61 -12.52 -7.50 -7.88
C ASP A 61 -11.13 -7.10 -7.39
N LEU A 62 -10.20 -8.05 -7.24
CA LEU A 62 -8.80 -7.76 -6.90
C LEU A 62 -8.10 -6.94 -8.00
N VAL A 63 -8.33 -7.27 -9.27
CA VAL A 63 -7.80 -6.51 -10.41
C VAL A 63 -8.35 -5.08 -10.42
N LEU A 64 -9.66 -4.91 -10.23
CA LEU A 64 -10.30 -3.59 -10.19
C LEU A 64 -9.79 -2.74 -9.02
N ARG A 65 -9.59 -3.35 -7.84
CA ARG A 65 -8.98 -2.66 -6.69
C ARG A 65 -7.56 -2.19 -7.02
N CYS A 66 -6.74 -3.04 -7.63
CA CYS A 66 -5.39 -2.70 -8.06
C CYS A 66 -5.40 -1.50 -9.03
N GLN A 67 -6.26 -1.53 -10.05
CA GLN A 67 -6.39 -0.44 -11.03
C GLN A 67 -6.80 0.88 -10.37
N ARG A 68 -7.76 0.85 -9.44
CA ARG A 68 -8.21 2.02 -8.68
C ARG A 68 -7.09 2.59 -7.81
N ALA A 69 -6.31 1.73 -7.14
CA ALA A 69 -5.18 2.16 -6.34
C ALA A 69 -4.08 2.79 -7.20
N ILE A 70 -3.78 2.23 -8.38
CA ILE A 70 -2.83 2.84 -9.32
C ILE A 70 -3.32 4.23 -9.76
N ALA A 71 -4.60 4.37 -10.10
CA ALA A 71 -5.18 5.66 -10.46
C ALA A 71 -5.13 6.68 -9.29
N ALA A 72 -5.41 6.24 -8.06
CA ALA A 72 -5.27 7.07 -6.86
C ALA A 72 -3.82 7.50 -6.62
N TRP A 73 -2.88 6.58 -6.79
CA TRP A 73 -1.46 6.87 -6.71
C TRP A 73 -1.04 7.97 -7.68
N HIS A 74 -1.49 7.92 -8.94
CA HIS A 74 -1.17 8.97 -9.92
C HIS A 74 -1.65 10.36 -9.51
N ARG A 75 -2.75 10.48 -8.74
CA ARG A 75 -3.25 11.75 -8.22
C ARG A 75 -2.43 12.30 -7.06
N VAL A 76 -1.82 11.44 -6.25
CA VAL A 76 -1.13 11.84 -5.00
C VAL A 76 0.39 11.72 -5.04
N LYS A 77 0.97 11.08 -6.06
CA LYS A 77 2.41 10.76 -6.13
C LYS A 77 3.36 11.95 -6.00
N GLY A 78 2.89 13.17 -6.31
CA GLY A 78 3.67 14.41 -6.16
C GLY A 78 3.52 15.08 -4.79
N SER A 79 2.79 14.46 -3.86
CA SER A 79 2.68 14.98 -2.49
C SER A 79 3.88 14.55 -1.64
N PRO A 80 4.31 15.38 -0.68
CA PRO A 80 5.38 15.00 0.25
C PRO A 80 5.10 13.72 1.05
N TRP A 81 3.82 13.46 1.35
CA TRP A 81 3.36 12.22 1.98
C TRP A 81 3.61 10.99 1.09
N ALA A 82 3.38 11.12 -0.22
CA ALA A 82 3.57 10.03 -1.16
C ALA A 82 5.06 9.72 -1.40
N GLU A 83 5.90 10.76 -1.46
CA GLU A 83 7.35 10.60 -1.52
C GLU A 83 7.87 9.87 -0.27
N THR A 84 7.43 10.30 0.91
CA THR A 84 7.76 9.65 2.18
C THR A 84 7.35 8.18 2.15
N TYR A 85 6.13 7.87 1.68
CA TYR A 85 5.66 6.50 1.56
C TYR A 85 6.57 5.65 0.65
N LEU A 86 6.99 6.18 -0.50
CA LEU A 86 7.89 5.48 -1.42
C LEU A 86 9.27 5.25 -0.81
N VAL A 87 9.92 6.30 -0.28
CA VAL A 87 11.26 6.15 0.30
C VAL A 87 11.20 5.13 1.44
N ALA A 88 10.16 5.15 2.25
CA ALA A 88 10.03 4.22 3.37
C ALA A 88 9.78 2.76 2.90
N LEU A 89 9.06 2.55 1.79
CA LEU A 89 8.95 1.24 1.14
C LEU A 89 10.29 0.73 0.61
N LEU A 90 11.06 1.61 -0.05
CA LEU A 90 12.36 1.27 -0.65
C LEU A 90 13.43 0.99 0.43
N ALA A 91 13.52 1.84 1.45
CA ALA A 91 14.44 1.66 2.56
C ALA A 91 14.18 0.33 3.29
N ASN A 92 12.90 -0.01 3.52
CA ASN A 92 12.52 -1.28 4.14
C ASN A 92 12.80 -2.51 3.24
N ARG A 93 13.00 -2.32 1.93
CA ARG A 93 13.45 -3.38 1.02
C ARG A 93 14.96 -3.59 1.11
N GLN A 94 15.74 -2.51 1.15
CA GLN A 94 17.22 -2.57 1.24
C GLN A 94 17.73 -3.00 2.62
N LEU A 95 17.05 -2.64 3.70
CA LEU A 95 17.44 -3.03 5.07
C LEU A 95 17.08 -4.50 5.41
N ARG A 96 16.52 -5.26 4.47
CA ARG A 96 16.11 -6.66 4.64
C ARG A 96 16.86 -7.62 3.70
N SER A 97 17.81 -7.12 2.90
CA SER A 97 18.78 -7.94 2.16
C SER A 97 20.02 -8.19 2.99
#